data_AF-A0A2V8RR04-F1
#
_entry.id   AF-A0A2V8RR04-F1
#
_cell.length_a   1.000
_cell.length_b   1.000
_cell.length_c   1.000
_cell.angle_alpha   90.00
_cell.angle_beta   90.00
_cell.angle_gamma   90.00
#
_symmetry.space_group_name_H-M   'P 1'
#
loop_
_entity.id
_entity.type
_entity.pdbx_description
1 polymer ?
#
loop_
_entity_poly.entity_id
_entity_poly.type
_entity_poly.pdbx_seq_one_letter_code
_entity_poly.pdbx_strand_id
1 'polypeptide(L)'
;MTKRIVFPREVLLVEVERWCGDPSCHARTRLALTKGEARAYTGFECARCERWNEDALTERDIPEWWEEFKITSLEGVRPVAAEGSAAEGSGEPVARLSDAWKRLGGRRGDGGAED
;
A
#
# COMPACT_ATOMS: atom_id res chain seq x y z
N MET A 1 -16.79 45.22 16.15
CA MET A 1 -15.75 44.20 15.92
C MET A 1 -16.25 43.21 14.90
N THR A 2 -15.78 43.28 13.65
CA THR A 2 -16.19 42.38 12.58
C THR A 2 -15.44 41.06 12.74
N LYS A 3 -16.13 39.96 13.06
CA LYS A 3 -15.50 38.63 13.07
C LYS A 3 -15.07 38.29 11.64
N ARG A 4 -13.77 38.18 11.43
CA ARG A 4 -13.21 37.74 10.14
C ARG A 4 -13.38 36.23 10.04
N ILE A 5 -14.32 35.79 9.22
CA ILE A 5 -14.49 34.38 8.89
C ILE A 5 -13.36 34.00 7.93
N VAL A 6 -12.54 33.03 8.33
CA VAL A 6 -11.45 32.50 7.49
C VAL A 6 -11.90 31.13 6.98
N PHE A 7 -11.96 31.00 5.66
CA PHE A 7 -12.15 29.71 4.99
C PHE A 7 -10.78 29.22 4.53
N PRO A 8 -10.18 28.21 5.19
CA PRO A 8 -8.94 27.62 4.70
C PRO A 8 -9.19 27.00 3.33
N ARG A 9 -8.37 27.35 2.35
CA ARG A 9 -8.38 26.72 1.03
C ARG A 9 -7.32 25.63 1.03
N GLU A 10 -7.75 24.39 1.04
CA GLU A 10 -6.86 23.25 0.89
C GLU A 10 -6.79 22.82 -0.57
N VAL A 11 -5.60 22.42 -1.01
CA VAL A 11 -5.39 21.91 -2.36
C VAL A 11 -5.91 20.49 -2.41
N LEU A 12 -6.87 20.26 -3.31
CA LEU A 12 -7.30 18.94 -3.71
C LEU A 12 -6.17 18.29 -4.52
N LEU A 13 -5.70 17.12 -4.10
CA LEU A 13 -4.55 16.47 -4.73
C LEU A 13 -4.92 15.22 -5.49
N VAL A 14 -5.90 14.47 -5.00
CA VAL A 14 -6.21 13.13 -5.51
C VAL A 14 -7.68 13.02 -5.78
N GLU A 15 -8.00 12.58 -6.99
CA GLU A 15 -9.33 12.10 -7.33
C GLU A 15 -9.23 10.64 -7.72
N VAL A 16 -9.89 9.78 -6.95
CA VAL A 16 -9.90 8.34 -7.17
C VAL A 16 -11.31 7.81 -7.24
N GLU A 17 -11.46 6.73 -7.98
CA GLU A 17 -12.71 6.02 -8.08
C GLU A 17 -12.56 4.65 -7.45
N ARG A 18 -13.53 4.28 -6.60
CA ARG A 18 -13.58 3.01 -5.91
C ARG A 18 -14.92 2.34 -6.09
N TRP A 19 -14.89 1.03 -6.14
CA TRP A 19 -16.09 0.20 -6.20
C TRP A 19 -16.39 -0.34 -4.83
N CYS A 20 -17.66 -0.32 -4.43
CA CYS A 20 -18.08 -0.97 -3.20
C CYS A 20 -17.78 -2.48 -3.28
N GLY A 21 -17.15 -3.02 -2.24
CA GLY A 21 -16.81 -4.43 -2.14
C GLY A 21 -18.01 -5.35 -1.86
N ASP A 22 -19.18 -4.78 -1.58
CA ASP A 22 -20.40 -5.56 -1.38
C ASP A 22 -20.89 -6.18 -2.71
N PRO A 23 -21.03 -7.52 -2.79
CA PRO A 23 -21.40 -8.23 -4.02
C PRO A 23 -22.78 -7.89 -4.60
N SER A 24 -23.65 -7.26 -3.79
CA SER A 24 -24.99 -6.86 -4.21
C SER A 24 -25.09 -5.39 -4.60
N CYS A 25 -24.17 -4.55 -4.10
CA CYS A 25 -24.17 -3.11 -4.34
C CYS A 25 -23.39 -2.73 -5.59
N HIS A 26 -22.10 -3.10 -5.64
CA HIS A 26 -21.13 -2.72 -6.67
C HIS A 26 -21.22 -1.24 -7.13
N ALA A 27 -21.64 -0.34 -6.24
CA ALA A 27 -21.74 1.07 -6.57
C ALA A 27 -20.33 1.69 -6.64
N ARG A 28 -20.22 2.72 -7.48
CA ARG A 28 -18.99 3.43 -7.75
C ARG A 28 -18.98 4.75 -6.99
N THR A 29 -17.96 4.96 -6.17
CA THR A 29 -17.77 6.17 -5.38
C THR A 29 -16.55 6.92 -5.91
N ARG A 30 -16.73 8.19 -6.29
CA ARG A 30 -15.62 9.10 -6.58
C ARG A 30 -15.24 9.83 -5.30
N LEU A 31 -13.97 9.75 -4.95
CA LEU A 31 -13.38 10.36 -3.78
C LEU A 31 -12.47 11.48 -4.27
N ALA A 32 -12.56 12.63 -3.63
CA ALA A 32 -11.75 13.80 -3.93
C ALA A 32 -11.09 14.21 -2.62
N LEU A 33 -9.80 13.96 -2.52
CA LEU A 33 -9.03 14.05 -1.27
C LEU A 33 -8.07 15.23 -1.32
N THR A 34 -8.09 16.05 -0.26
CA THR A 34 -7.01 17.00 0.00
C THR A 34 -5.74 16.26 0.40
N LYS A 35 -4.62 17.00 0.45
CA LYS A 35 -3.34 16.47 0.95
C LYS A 35 -3.45 15.80 2.31
N GLY A 36 -4.19 16.42 3.23
CA GLY A 36 -4.37 15.91 4.59
C GLY A 36 -5.23 14.65 4.60
N GLU A 37 -6.33 14.67 3.87
CA GLU A 37 -7.26 13.53 3.79
C GLU A 37 -6.62 12.31 3.18
N ALA A 38 -5.88 12.47 2.07
CA ALA A 38 -5.19 11.36 1.45
C ALA A 38 -4.14 10.72 2.38
N ARG A 39 -3.43 11.49 3.22
CA ARG A 39 -2.52 10.95 4.26
C ARG A 39 -3.23 10.11 5.31
N ALA A 40 -4.46 10.47 5.65
CA ALA A 40 -5.26 9.79 6.64
C ALA A 40 -6.22 8.74 6.03
N TYR A 41 -6.10 8.47 4.73
CA TYR A 41 -7.04 7.61 4.01
C TYR A 41 -6.88 6.14 4.39
N THR A 42 -7.97 5.55 4.89
CA THR A 42 -8.03 4.13 5.33
C THR A 42 -9.26 3.40 4.79
N GLY A 43 -10.05 4.06 3.94
CA GLY A 43 -11.29 3.53 3.43
C GLY A 43 -12.26 4.60 2.98
N PHE A 44 -13.44 4.16 2.56
CA PHE A 44 -14.52 5.04 2.16
C PHE A 44 -15.90 4.46 2.49
N GLU A 45 -16.85 5.35 2.73
CA GLU A 45 -18.26 5.01 2.83
C GLU A 45 -18.90 4.95 1.43
N CYS A 46 -19.63 3.87 1.15
CA CYS A 46 -20.33 3.74 -0.12
C CYS A 46 -21.53 4.70 -0.16
N ALA A 47 -21.58 5.58 -1.16
CA ALA A 47 -22.68 6.55 -1.32
C ALA A 47 -24.06 5.91 -1.61
N ARG A 48 -24.13 4.60 -1.84
CA ARG A 48 -25.37 3.88 -2.14
C ARG A 48 -25.88 3.04 -0.96
N CYS A 49 -25.01 2.23 -0.37
CA CYS A 49 -25.39 1.32 0.71
C CYS A 49 -24.85 1.74 2.09
N GLU A 50 -24.14 2.86 2.16
CA GLU A 50 -23.61 3.48 3.38
C GLU A 50 -22.66 2.56 4.17
N ARG A 51 -22.21 1.46 3.55
CA ARG A 51 -21.24 0.55 4.14
C ARG A 51 -19.84 1.15 4.05
N TRP A 52 -19.09 1.05 5.14
CA TRP A 52 -17.65 1.30 5.16
C TRP A 52 -16.88 0.23 4.39
N ASN A 53 -15.98 0.65 3.50
CA ASN A 53 -15.08 -0.22 2.74
C ASN A 53 -13.65 0.12 3.15
N GLU A 54 -12.94 -0.81 3.79
CA GLU A 54 -11.51 -0.67 4.06
C GLU A 54 -10.74 -0.61 2.74
N ASP A 55 -9.87 0.37 2.59
CA ASP A 55 -9.11 0.62 1.35
C ASP A 55 -7.85 1.43 1.68
N ALA A 56 -6.87 1.39 0.79
CA ALA A 56 -5.67 2.21 0.89
C ALA A 56 -5.34 2.83 -0.47
N LEU A 57 -4.78 4.04 -0.47
CA LEU A 57 -4.24 4.62 -1.69
C LEU A 57 -3.00 3.83 -2.12
N THR A 58 -2.91 3.55 -3.41
CA THR A 58 -1.76 2.89 -4.04
C THR A 58 -0.89 3.91 -4.75
N GLU A 59 0.32 3.53 -5.14
CA GLU A 59 1.22 4.40 -5.92
C GLU A 59 0.57 4.95 -7.21
N ARG A 60 -0.42 4.23 -7.77
CA ARG A 60 -1.15 4.65 -8.98
C ARG A 60 -2.14 5.78 -8.72
N ASP A 61 -2.59 5.90 -7.47
CA ASP A 61 -3.51 6.94 -7.04
C ASP A 61 -2.78 8.23 -6.69
N ILE A 62 -1.47 8.16 -6.44
CA ILE A 62 -0.63 9.28 -6.02
C ILE A 62 0.09 9.87 -7.24
N PRO A 63 -0.12 11.16 -7.57
CA PRO A 63 0.62 11.83 -8.63
C PRO A 63 2.14 11.79 -8.43
N GLU A 64 2.89 11.61 -9.52
CA GLU A 64 4.35 11.44 -9.48
C GLU A 64 5.12 12.59 -8.83
N TRP A 65 4.59 13.81 -8.88
CA TRP A 65 5.19 15.01 -8.29
C TRP A 65 4.99 15.12 -6.77
N TRP A 66 4.26 14.18 -6.15
CA TRP A 66 4.00 14.18 -4.71
C TRP A 66 5.07 13.40 -3.93
N GLU A 67 6.25 14.01 -3.78
CA GLU A 67 7.45 13.39 -3.16
C GLU A 67 7.22 12.90 -1.72
N GLU A 68 6.41 13.61 -0.92
CA GLU A 68 6.15 13.30 0.49
C GLU A 68 5.40 11.99 0.74
N PHE A 69 4.73 11.41 -0.27
CA PHE A 69 4.06 10.11 -0.16
C PHE A 69 4.94 8.93 -0.58
N LYS A 70 6.04 9.19 -1.30
CA LYS A 70 7.00 8.16 -1.72
C LYS A 70 7.88 7.70 -0.56
N ILE A 71 7.88 8.46 0.53
CA ILE A 71 8.58 8.12 1.77
C ILE A 71 7.56 7.38 2.64
N THR A 72 7.67 6.05 2.65
CA THR A 72 7.04 5.08 3.60
C THR A 72 5.74 4.37 3.16
N SER A 73 5.90 3.22 2.50
CA SER A 73 5.05 2.04 2.72
C SER A 73 5.92 0.78 2.86
N LEU A 74 6.82 0.78 3.86
CA LEU A 74 7.47 -0.44 4.37
C LEU A 74 7.49 -0.51 5.90
N GLU A 75 7.00 0.50 6.62
CA GLU A 75 7.03 0.51 8.09
C GLU A 75 5.81 -0.18 8.73
N GLY A 76 4.81 -0.54 7.94
CA GLY A 76 3.61 -1.26 8.41
C GLY A 76 3.70 -2.79 8.38
N VAL A 77 4.75 -3.38 7.81
CA VAL A 77 4.90 -4.85 7.70
C VAL A 77 6.07 -5.33 8.57
N ARG A 78 6.01 -5.08 9.87
CA ARG A 78 6.71 -5.91 10.85
C ARG A 78 5.69 -6.86 11.46
N PRO A 79 5.77 -8.18 11.26
CA PRO A 79 5.06 -9.08 12.15
C PRO A 79 5.57 -8.81 13.55
N VAL A 80 4.66 -8.46 14.46
CA VAL A 80 4.93 -8.39 15.90
C VAL A 80 5.35 -9.80 16.30
N ALA A 81 6.67 -10.02 16.39
CA ALA A 81 7.21 -11.24 16.97
C ALA A 81 6.74 -11.25 18.42
N ALA A 82 5.82 -12.17 18.72
CA ALA A 82 5.40 -12.46 20.08
C ALA A 82 6.65 -12.68 20.95
N GLU A 83 6.74 -11.92 22.02
CA GLU A 83 7.82 -11.96 22.99
C GLU A 83 7.92 -13.36 23.59
N GLY A 84 9.08 -14.01 23.45
CA GLY A 84 9.29 -15.34 24.01
C GLY A 84 10.66 -15.94 23.69
N SER A 85 11.61 -15.68 24.59
CA SER A 85 12.93 -16.33 24.75
C SER A 85 14.10 -15.82 23.89
N ALA A 86 15.13 -15.40 24.62
CA ALA A 86 16.42 -14.95 24.15
C ALA A 86 17.24 -16.10 23.54
N ALA A 87 17.86 -15.84 22.39
CA ALA A 87 19.13 -16.45 21.99
C ALA A 87 19.79 -15.61 20.90
N GLU A 88 21.05 -15.24 21.13
CA GLU A 88 21.99 -14.72 20.15
C GLU A 88 22.01 -15.60 18.89
N GLY A 89 22.03 -14.97 17.70
CA GLY A 89 22.16 -15.70 16.45
C GLY A 89 21.97 -14.80 15.24
N SER A 90 23.08 -14.26 14.74
CA SER A 90 23.18 -13.45 13.54
C SER A 90 22.86 -14.24 12.27
N GLY A 91 22.08 -13.65 11.35
CA GLY A 91 22.23 -13.88 9.90
C GLY A 91 21.65 -15.16 9.26
N GLU A 92 21.04 -16.09 10.01
CA GLU A 92 20.68 -17.39 9.44
C GLU A 92 19.46 -17.49 8.49
N PRO A 93 18.39 -16.66 8.57
CA PRO A 93 17.21 -16.87 7.71
C PRO A 93 17.43 -16.43 6.26
N VAL A 94 18.27 -15.42 6.01
CA VAL A 94 18.56 -14.90 4.65
C VAL A 94 19.41 -15.88 3.85
N ALA A 95 20.34 -16.58 4.52
CA ALA A 95 21.18 -17.59 3.89
C ALA A 95 20.37 -18.77 3.34
N ARG A 96 19.36 -19.25 4.11
CA ARG A 96 18.49 -20.36 3.69
C ARG A 96 17.66 -20.06 2.44
N LEU A 97 17.24 -18.81 2.28
CA LEU A 97 16.44 -18.38 1.12
C LEU A 97 17.30 -18.27 -0.16
N SER A 98 18.55 -17.82 -0.03
CA SER A 98 19.52 -17.72 -1.13
C SER A 98 19.92 -19.09 -1.67
N ASP A 99 20.12 -20.07 -0.79
CA ASP A 99 20.46 -21.45 -1.19
C ASP A 99 19.27 -22.18 -1.84
N ALA A 100 18.04 -21.88 -1.43
CA ALA A 100 16.83 -22.42 -2.05
C ALA A 100 16.67 -21.91 -3.49
N TRP A 101 16.99 -20.64 -3.75
CA TRP A 101 16.95 -20.05 -5.09
C TRP A 101 18.01 -20.63 -6.04
N LYS A 102 19.24 -20.84 -5.55
CA LYS A 102 20.31 -21.48 -6.34
C LYS A 102 19.96 -22.92 -6.73
N ARG A 103 19.25 -23.67 -5.88
CA ARG A 103 18.81 -25.04 -6.19
C ARG A 103 17.69 -25.10 -7.23
N LEU A 104 16.86 -24.06 -7.34
CA LEU A 104 15.76 -24.01 -8.31
C LEU A 104 16.19 -23.54 -9.71
N GLY A 105 17.34 -22.86 -9.84
CA GLY A 105 17.88 -22.39 -11.13
C GLY A 105 18.65 -23.42 -11.96
N GLY A 106 18.81 -24.65 -11.46
CA GLY A 106 19.65 -25.69 -12.07
C GLY A 106 19.00 -26.56 -13.14
N ARG A 107 18.09 -26.03 -13.99
CA ARG A 107 17.58 -26.79 -15.15
C ARG A 107 17.09 -25.90 -16.30
N ARG A 108 18.03 -25.39 -17.11
CA ARG A 108 17.77 -25.06 -18.51
C ARG A 108 19.03 -25.26 -19.36
N GLY A 109 19.06 -26.37 -20.11
CA GLY A 109 19.86 -26.53 -21.33
C GLY A 109 21.19 -27.26 -21.20
N ASP A 110 21.16 -28.59 -21.10
CA ASP A 110 22.21 -29.45 -21.65
C ASP A 110 21.85 -29.76 -23.11
N GLY A 111 22.80 -29.65 -24.03
CA GLY A 111 22.62 -29.89 -25.46
C GLY A 111 23.88 -29.53 -26.22
N GLY A 112 24.83 -30.48 -26.26
CA GLY A 112 26.13 -30.31 -26.91
C GLY A 112 26.11 -30.36 -28.44
N ALA A 113 27.25 -30.04 -29.04
CA ALA A 113 27.75 -30.62 -30.28
C ALA A 113 29.25 -30.28 -30.41
N GLU A 114 29.99 -31.30 -30.85
CA GLU A 114 31.42 -31.35 -31.16
C GLU A 114 31.78 -30.50 -32.40
N ASP A 115 33.01 -29.97 -32.45
CA ASP A 115 34.02 -30.23 -33.50
C ASP A 115 35.42 -29.90 -32.95
#